data_AF-A0A1W2H2E1-F1
#
_entry.id   AF-A0A1W2H2E1-F1
#
_cell.length_a   1.000
_cell.length_b   1.000
_cell.length_c   1.000
_cell.angle_alpha   90.00
_cell.angle_beta   90.00
_cell.angle_gamma   90.00
#
_symmetry.space_group_name_H-M   'P 1'
#
loop_
_entity.id
_entity.type
_entity.pdbx_description
1 polymer ?
#
loop_
_entity_poly.entity_id
_entity_poly.type
_entity_poly.pdbx_seq_one_letter_code
_entity_poly.pdbx_strand_id
1 'polypeptide(L)'
;MKTTTYNIERINHLIQQYQLGKEEFLTLISEGLKHSLTWEAVFKEEIQINHLKRIDKIFRKGLSYYLDPTPPITSKESSIFFRKEKFGTNLNLAAKKIVNQFEELKISLSGLAKLSDINLERKLPVLSNQDNPALVANKIREQLMPRSKKDPKKFLNALIDKFAEYNILVFEYVEHPSLKEKTNIDGFFLQPNVIVLRRNQDYFKREIFTLAHELGHYLLNQEEIESMDYDQMAFGKINKVEAWCNNFAFAFLAGPQLPVLDKLPNVTLRNDYNFNEIKTISDQTHLCFTAILTYLVKKGKVSGAIYAKMRSDQEEELRKRKEEDKKKRELEKEMGKASIASLAKPIKSPLFVSTIQSAFFDGVINEYELCKTLNLKPNQLEKYLR
;
A
#
# COMPACT_ATOMS: atom_id res chain seq x y z
N MET A 1 -38.87 -17.55 6.77
CA MET A 1 -37.46 -17.11 6.77
C MET A 1 -37.18 -16.42 8.10
N LYS A 2 -36.08 -16.75 8.79
CA LYS A 2 -35.78 -16.20 10.13
C LYS A 2 -35.35 -14.73 10.01
N THR A 3 -36.08 -13.84 10.68
CA THR A 3 -35.79 -12.40 10.79
C THR A 3 -35.13 -12.11 12.15
N THR A 4 -34.53 -10.94 12.26
CA THR A 4 -33.92 -10.45 13.51
C THR A 4 -33.98 -8.92 13.54
N THR A 5 -34.02 -8.36 14.74
CA THR A 5 -33.69 -6.95 14.97
C THR A 5 -32.20 -6.74 14.74
N TYR A 6 -31.84 -5.53 14.35
CA TYR A 6 -30.47 -5.11 14.03
C TYR A 6 -30.37 -3.59 14.15
N ASN A 7 -29.15 -3.11 14.21
CA ASN A 7 -28.85 -1.69 14.28
C ASN A 7 -28.67 -1.11 12.87
N ILE A 8 -29.69 -0.37 12.40
CA ILE A 8 -29.70 0.25 11.09
C ILE A 8 -28.56 1.26 10.93
N GLU A 9 -28.30 2.04 11.97
CA GLU A 9 -27.27 3.08 11.98
C GLU A 9 -25.89 2.50 11.72
N ARG A 10 -25.63 1.27 12.16
CA ARG A 10 -24.36 0.59 11.90
C ARG A 10 -24.15 0.22 10.44
N ILE A 11 -25.21 -0.08 9.69
CA ILE A 11 -25.13 -0.33 8.25
C ILE A 11 -24.97 1.00 7.51
N ASN A 12 -25.76 2.02 7.87
CA ASN A 12 -25.62 3.37 7.33
C ASN A 12 -24.19 3.91 7.52
N HIS A 13 -23.63 3.71 8.71
CA HIS A 13 -22.27 4.09 9.01
C HIS A 13 -21.25 3.41 8.09
N LEU A 14 -21.38 2.11 7.81
CA LEU A 14 -20.49 1.42 6.89
C LEU A 14 -20.67 1.87 5.44
N ILE A 15 -21.90 2.10 4.99
CA ILE A 15 -22.18 2.64 3.65
C ILE A 15 -21.50 4.00 3.49
N GLN A 16 -21.61 4.87 4.50
CA GLN A 16 -20.97 6.18 4.51
C GLN A 16 -19.44 6.06 4.59
N GLN A 17 -18.91 5.22 5.48
CA GLN A 17 -17.48 5.00 5.66
C GLN A 17 -16.83 4.51 4.36
N TYR A 18 -17.47 3.61 3.65
CA TYR A 18 -16.99 3.13 2.36
C TYR A 18 -17.40 4.03 1.19
N GLN A 19 -18.04 5.18 1.45
CA GLN A 19 -18.52 6.13 0.45
C GLN A 19 -19.29 5.42 -0.68
N LEU A 20 -20.18 4.50 -0.32
CA LEU A 20 -20.97 3.72 -1.26
C LEU A 20 -22.27 4.46 -1.58
N GLY A 21 -22.60 4.56 -2.87
CA GLY A 21 -23.92 5.02 -3.29
C GLY A 21 -25.02 4.02 -2.93
N LYS A 22 -26.26 4.49 -2.80
CA LYS A 22 -27.44 3.63 -2.56
C LYS A 22 -27.52 2.47 -3.57
N GLU A 23 -27.47 2.80 -4.86
CA GLU A 23 -27.56 1.83 -5.96
C GLU A 23 -26.36 0.89 -6.00
N GLU A 24 -25.16 1.40 -5.71
CA GLU A 24 -23.94 0.61 -5.65
C GLU A 24 -24.03 -0.42 -4.52
N PHE A 25 -24.44 0.00 -3.32
CA PHE A 25 -24.66 -0.87 -2.18
C PHE A 25 -25.68 -1.98 -2.49
N LEU A 26 -26.84 -1.62 -3.07
CA LEU A 26 -27.88 -2.58 -3.46
C LEU A 26 -27.37 -3.59 -4.49
N THR A 27 -26.59 -3.13 -5.47
CA THR A 27 -25.96 -3.99 -6.48
C THR A 27 -25.02 -5.01 -5.83
N LEU A 28 -24.18 -4.57 -4.89
CA LEU A 28 -23.22 -5.43 -4.20
C LEU A 28 -23.90 -6.52 -3.35
N ILE A 29 -24.92 -6.17 -2.55
CA ILE A 29 -25.62 -7.16 -1.72
C ILE A 29 -26.49 -8.11 -2.56
N SER A 30 -26.90 -7.66 -3.75
CA SER A 30 -27.73 -8.42 -4.68
C SER A 30 -26.94 -9.38 -5.56
N GLU A 31 -25.61 -9.36 -5.53
CA GLU A 31 -24.76 -10.21 -6.37
C GLU A 31 -25.17 -11.70 -6.23
N GLY A 32 -25.47 -12.33 -7.38
CA GLY A 32 -25.87 -13.74 -7.47
C GLY A 32 -27.32 -14.04 -7.05
N LEU A 33 -28.18 -13.03 -6.86
CA LEU A 33 -29.62 -13.24 -6.67
C LEU A 33 -30.37 -13.19 -8.00
N LYS A 34 -31.47 -13.98 -8.09
CA LYS A 34 -32.42 -13.91 -9.22
C LYS A 34 -33.22 -12.60 -9.22
N HIS A 35 -33.55 -12.10 -8.03
CA HIS A 35 -34.23 -10.83 -7.82
C HIS A 35 -33.37 -9.97 -6.90
N SER A 36 -33.07 -8.75 -7.35
CA SER A 36 -32.30 -7.79 -6.57
C SER A 36 -33.02 -7.41 -5.29
N LEU A 37 -32.26 -7.17 -4.23
CA LEU A 37 -32.78 -6.63 -2.98
C LEU A 37 -33.14 -5.16 -3.18
N THR A 38 -34.26 -4.74 -2.58
CA THR A 38 -34.64 -3.34 -2.51
C THR A 38 -34.16 -2.71 -1.23
N TRP A 39 -34.09 -1.38 -1.20
CA TRP A 39 -33.70 -0.63 -0.01
C TRP A 39 -34.63 -0.93 1.18
N GLU A 40 -35.93 -0.99 0.92
CA GLU A 40 -36.98 -1.25 1.92
C GLU A 40 -36.89 -2.67 2.49
N ALA A 41 -36.39 -3.64 1.69
CA ALA A 41 -36.18 -5.01 2.15
C ALA A 41 -34.99 -5.13 3.13
N VAL A 42 -34.06 -4.18 3.09
CA VAL A 42 -32.89 -4.11 3.95
C VAL A 42 -33.15 -3.21 5.15
N PHE A 43 -33.74 -2.03 4.93
CA PHE A 43 -33.93 -0.95 5.91
C PHE A 43 -35.34 -0.91 6.47
N LYS A 44 -35.71 -1.97 7.21
CA LYS A 44 -36.96 -2.11 7.98
C LYS A 44 -36.63 -2.51 9.43
N GLU A 45 -37.62 -2.55 10.31
CA GLU A 45 -37.43 -2.89 11.74
C GLU A 45 -36.76 -4.27 11.94
N GLU A 46 -37.16 -5.26 11.15
CA GLU A 46 -36.54 -6.59 11.16
C GLU A 46 -36.00 -7.00 9.79
N ILE A 47 -34.75 -7.46 9.77
CA ILE A 47 -34.07 -7.91 8.56
C ILE A 47 -33.98 -9.44 8.51
N GLN A 48 -33.99 -10.00 7.30
CA GLN A 48 -33.70 -11.42 7.14
C GLN A 48 -32.22 -11.69 7.43
N ILE A 49 -31.92 -12.74 8.21
CA ILE A 49 -30.54 -13.11 8.56
C ILE A 49 -29.66 -13.33 7.31
N ASN A 50 -30.24 -13.84 6.22
CA ASN A 50 -29.53 -14.02 4.96
C ASN A 50 -29.12 -12.69 4.30
N HIS A 51 -29.89 -11.61 4.48
CA HIS A 51 -29.51 -10.28 4.00
C HIS A 51 -28.36 -9.72 4.84
N LEU A 52 -28.40 -9.87 6.18
CA LEU A 52 -27.26 -9.50 7.04
C LEU A 52 -25.97 -10.24 6.66
N LYS A 53 -26.05 -11.54 6.39
CA LYS A 53 -24.88 -12.32 5.91
C LYS A 53 -24.33 -11.80 4.58
N ARG A 54 -25.18 -11.29 3.69
CA ARG A 54 -24.76 -10.67 2.42
C ARG A 54 -24.06 -9.34 2.66
N ILE A 55 -24.59 -8.52 3.55
CA ILE A 55 -23.96 -7.25 3.98
C ILE A 55 -22.60 -7.53 4.63
N ASP A 56 -22.53 -8.53 5.51
CA ASP A 56 -21.29 -8.92 6.17
C ASP A 56 -20.25 -9.51 5.21
N LYS A 57 -20.67 -10.18 4.14
CA LYS A 57 -19.74 -10.62 3.08
C LYS A 57 -19.01 -9.44 2.44
N ILE A 58 -19.63 -8.26 2.40
CA ILE A 58 -19.02 -7.03 1.90
C ILE A 58 -18.08 -6.48 2.97
N PHE A 59 -18.59 -6.11 4.15
CA PHE A 59 -17.83 -5.32 5.13
C PHE A 59 -16.99 -6.13 6.12
N ARG A 60 -17.28 -7.43 6.28
CA ARG A 60 -16.55 -8.40 7.12
C ARG A 60 -16.37 -7.96 8.57
N LYS A 61 -17.44 -7.43 9.19
CA LYS A 61 -17.44 -6.99 10.59
C LYS A 61 -17.91 -8.10 11.55
N GLY A 62 -18.51 -9.15 11.02
CA GLY A 62 -19.18 -10.21 11.76
C GLY A 62 -20.62 -9.84 12.10
N LEU A 63 -21.49 -10.84 12.19
CA LEU A 63 -22.91 -10.62 12.48
C LEU A 63 -23.15 -9.89 13.81
N SER A 64 -22.32 -10.12 14.83
CA SER A 64 -22.43 -9.45 16.13
C SER A 64 -22.33 -7.94 16.03
N TYR A 65 -21.54 -7.41 15.09
CA TYR A 65 -21.44 -5.96 14.88
C TYR A 65 -22.79 -5.33 14.55
N TYR A 66 -23.59 -5.99 13.70
CA TYR A 66 -24.89 -5.47 13.25
C TYR A 66 -25.99 -5.64 14.29
N LEU A 67 -25.83 -6.58 15.22
CA LEU A 67 -26.80 -6.87 16.28
C LEU A 67 -26.54 -6.02 17.54
N ASP A 68 -25.41 -5.34 17.62
CA ASP A 68 -25.08 -4.45 18.73
C ASP A 68 -25.98 -3.21 18.72
N PRO A 69 -26.81 -3.01 19.76
CA PRO A 69 -27.73 -1.86 19.83
C PRO A 69 -27.01 -0.52 20.01
N THR A 70 -25.74 -0.53 20.41
CA THR A 70 -24.96 0.68 20.63
C THR A 70 -24.75 1.41 19.29
N PRO A 71 -25.06 2.71 19.18
CA PRO A 71 -24.79 3.49 17.98
C PRO A 71 -23.31 3.46 17.58
N PRO A 72 -22.97 3.49 16.28
CA PRO A 72 -21.60 3.56 15.83
C PRO A 72 -20.96 4.91 16.18
N ILE A 73 -19.64 4.90 16.41
CA ILE A 73 -18.90 6.14 16.69
C ILE A 73 -18.70 6.90 15.37
N THR A 74 -19.36 8.04 15.24
CA THR A 74 -19.28 8.95 14.08
C THR A 74 -18.25 10.06 14.33
N SER A 75 -16.98 9.69 14.50
CA SER A 75 -15.88 10.66 14.56
C SER A 75 -15.20 10.78 13.21
N LYS A 76 -14.83 12.00 12.78
CA LYS A 76 -13.95 12.17 11.61
C LYS A 76 -12.63 11.41 11.79
N GLU A 77 -12.15 11.28 13.02
CA GLU A 77 -10.91 10.56 13.31
C GLU A 77 -11.03 9.03 13.17
N SER A 78 -12.24 8.47 13.09
CA SER A 78 -12.42 7.01 13.06
C SER A 78 -12.06 6.36 11.72
N SER A 79 -12.07 7.12 10.63
CA SER A 79 -11.62 6.62 9.32
C SER A 79 -11.18 7.75 8.39
N ILE A 80 -10.15 7.49 7.61
CA ILE A 80 -9.66 8.39 6.56
C ILE A 80 -10.76 8.81 5.58
N PHE A 81 -11.71 7.92 5.30
CA PHE A 81 -12.83 8.19 4.41
C PHE A 81 -13.86 9.18 4.98
N PHE A 82 -13.84 9.43 6.30
CA PHE A 82 -14.59 10.51 6.93
C PHE A 82 -13.80 11.82 7.00
N ARG A 83 -12.46 11.76 7.07
CA ARG A 83 -11.59 12.95 7.02
C ARG A 83 -11.54 13.54 5.63
N LYS A 84 -11.60 12.70 4.59
CA LYS A 84 -11.36 13.08 3.20
C LYS A 84 -12.33 12.41 2.24
N GLU A 85 -13.09 13.25 1.54
CA GLU A 85 -14.09 12.79 0.56
C GLU A 85 -13.49 12.45 -0.81
N LYS A 86 -12.37 13.10 -1.18
CA LYS A 86 -11.75 12.95 -2.50
C LYS A 86 -10.27 12.66 -2.37
N PHE A 87 -9.84 11.61 -3.06
CA PHE A 87 -8.45 11.24 -3.27
C PHE A 87 -8.07 11.49 -4.73
N GLY A 88 -6.78 11.57 -5.06
CA GLY A 88 -6.38 11.74 -6.46
C GLY A 88 -6.73 10.55 -7.36
N THR A 89 -6.99 9.37 -6.77
CA THR A 89 -7.51 8.19 -7.47
C THR A 89 -8.94 7.88 -7.03
N ASN A 90 -9.81 7.51 -7.98
CA ASN A 90 -11.14 6.98 -7.64
C ASN A 90 -11.01 5.56 -7.09
N LEU A 91 -11.08 5.40 -5.76
CA LEU A 91 -10.79 4.14 -5.07
C LEU A 91 -11.89 3.11 -5.28
N ASN A 92 -11.50 1.90 -5.68
CA ASN A 92 -12.45 0.79 -5.74
C ASN A 92 -12.73 0.20 -4.36
N LEU A 93 -13.76 -0.64 -4.26
CA LEU A 93 -14.19 -1.24 -3.00
C LEU A 93 -13.08 -2.11 -2.37
N ALA A 94 -12.30 -2.80 -3.18
CA ALA A 94 -11.17 -3.60 -2.69
C ALA A 94 -10.12 -2.72 -1.99
N ALA A 95 -9.75 -1.58 -2.58
CA ALA A 95 -8.83 -0.62 -1.99
C ALA A 95 -9.38 -0.06 -0.66
N LYS A 96 -10.65 0.36 -0.64
CA LYS A 96 -11.30 0.86 0.58
C LYS A 96 -11.29 -0.16 1.72
N LYS A 97 -11.47 -1.45 1.42
CA LYS A 97 -11.40 -2.54 2.42
C LYS A 97 -10.00 -2.72 2.98
N ILE A 98 -8.99 -2.69 2.13
CA ILE A 98 -7.58 -2.79 2.57
C ILE A 98 -7.22 -1.62 3.48
N VAL A 99 -7.59 -0.40 3.10
CA VAL A 99 -7.34 0.79 3.92
C VAL A 99 -8.00 0.66 5.30
N ASN A 100 -9.30 0.34 5.35
CA ASN A 100 -9.99 0.14 6.63
C ASN A 100 -9.34 -0.96 7.49
N GLN A 101 -8.94 -2.08 6.88
CA GLN A 101 -8.26 -3.16 7.59
C GLN A 101 -6.96 -2.67 8.27
N PHE A 102 -6.17 -1.83 7.60
CA PHE A 102 -4.94 -1.29 8.18
C PHE A 102 -5.19 -0.13 9.15
N GLU A 103 -6.27 0.64 9.01
CA GLU A 103 -6.72 1.59 10.05
C GLU A 103 -7.08 0.86 11.35
N GLU A 104 -7.83 -0.24 11.27
CA GLU A 104 -8.16 -1.06 12.43
C GLU A 104 -6.91 -1.69 13.07
N LEU A 105 -6.00 -2.24 12.25
CA LEU A 105 -4.74 -2.79 12.74
C LEU A 105 -3.90 -1.72 13.44
N LYS A 106 -3.82 -0.51 12.89
CA LYS A 106 -3.14 0.64 13.51
C LYS A 106 -3.72 0.96 14.89
N ILE A 107 -5.05 1.03 15.00
CA ILE A 107 -5.73 1.31 16.28
C ILE A 107 -5.43 0.20 17.30
N SER A 108 -5.56 -1.06 16.88
CA SER A 108 -5.24 -2.21 17.73
C SER A 108 -3.79 -2.17 18.23
N LEU A 109 -2.83 -1.91 17.34
CA LEU A 109 -1.42 -1.80 17.69
C LEU A 109 -1.12 -0.63 18.62
N SER A 110 -1.77 0.52 18.43
CA SER A 110 -1.65 1.65 19.34
C SER A 110 -2.15 1.30 20.75
N GLY A 111 -3.26 0.55 20.83
CA GLY A 111 -3.76 0.04 22.11
C GLY A 111 -2.77 -0.91 22.79
N LEU A 112 -2.24 -1.88 22.05
CA LEU A 112 -1.24 -2.83 22.57
C LEU A 112 0.04 -2.12 23.03
N ALA A 113 0.55 -1.20 22.23
CA ALA A 113 1.75 -0.44 22.58
C ALA A 113 1.55 0.37 23.88
N LYS A 114 0.39 1.01 24.06
CA LYS A 114 0.07 1.74 25.30
C LYS A 114 -0.02 0.82 26.51
N LEU A 115 -0.55 -0.38 26.35
CA LEU A 115 -0.65 -1.37 27.44
C LEU A 115 0.68 -2.05 27.78
N SER A 116 1.66 -1.97 26.87
CA SER A 116 2.99 -2.58 26.99
C SER A 116 4.09 -1.53 27.19
N ASP A 117 3.73 -0.29 27.54
CA ASP A 117 4.63 0.86 27.70
C ASP A 117 5.61 1.11 26.52
N ILE A 118 5.19 0.77 25.30
CA ILE A 118 5.97 1.01 24.08
C ILE A 118 5.65 2.39 23.50
N ASN A 119 6.69 3.21 23.39
CA ASN A 119 6.58 4.50 22.72
C ASN A 119 6.64 4.37 21.18
N LEU A 120 5.48 4.48 20.53
CA LEU A 120 5.33 4.54 19.07
C LEU A 120 5.17 5.96 18.52
N GLU A 121 5.49 6.99 19.30
CA GLU A 121 5.38 8.37 18.84
C GLU A 121 6.31 8.67 17.66
N ARG A 122 5.84 9.58 16.83
CA ARG A 122 6.54 10.05 15.64
C ARG A 122 7.87 10.71 16.03
N LYS A 123 9.01 10.20 15.53
CA LYS A 123 10.35 10.75 15.81
C LYS A 123 10.81 11.84 14.84
N LEU A 124 10.36 11.80 13.58
CA LEU A 124 10.74 12.79 12.57
C LEU A 124 9.77 13.98 12.57
N PRO A 125 10.24 15.20 12.28
CA PRO A 125 9.37 16.38 12.26
C PRO A 125 8.33 16.31 11.15
N VAL A 126 7.27 17.12 11.31
CA VAL A 126 6.35 17.46 10.22
C VAL A 126 6.95 18.64 9.45
N LEU A 127 7.00 18.52 8.13
CA LEU A 127 7.58 19.50 7.21
C LEU A 127 6.48 20.17 6.39
N SER A 128 6.85 21.23 5.67
CA SER A 128 5.95 21.96 4.79
C SER A 128 6.15 21.54 3.34
N ASN A 129 5.07 21.52 2.55
CA ASN A 129 5.18 21.32 1.10
C ASN A 129 5.78 22.53 0.36
N GLN A 130 6.08 23.61 1.09
CA GLN A 130 6.86 24.75 0.61
C GLN A 130 8.38 24.50 0.68
N ASP A 131 8.82 23.53 1.49
CA ASP A 131 10.23 23.18 1.59
C ASP A 131 10.73 22.58 0.26
N ASN A 132 11.99 22.79 -0.09
CA ASN A 132 12.54 22.19 -1.30
C ASN A 132 12.68 20.66 -1.13
N PRO A 133 11.97 19.83 -1.93
CA PRO A 133 11.93 18.39 -1.73
C PRO A 133 13.31 17.72 -1.90
N ALA A 134 14.19 18.25 -2.74
CA ALA A 134 15.54 17.69 -2.95
C ALA A 134 16.46 18.00 -1.76
N LEU A 135 16.37 19.20 -1.16
CA LEU A 135 17.12 19.53 0.05
C LEU A 135 16.64 18.69 1.24
N VAL A 136 15.33 18.54 1.39
CA VAL A 136 14.73 17.67 2.41
C VAL A 136 15.17 16.21 2.20
N ALA A 137 15.13 15.72 0.96
CA ALA A 137 15.60 14.38 0.63
C ALA A 137 17.05 14.16 1.07
N ASN A 138 17.97 15.09 0.78
CA ASN A 138 19.36 14.95 1.21
C ASN A 138 19.50 14.86 2.73
N LYS A 139 18.79 15.71 3.48
CA LYS A 139 18.81 15.69 4.96
C LYS A 139 18.25 14.39 5.53
N ILE A 140 17.12 13.92 4.98
CA ILE A 140 16.46 12.69 5.46
C ILE A 140 17.26 11.44 5.06
N ARG A 141 17.96 11.47 3.92
CA ARG A 141 18.86 10.38 3.50
C ARG A 141 19.96 10.09 4.52
N GLU A 142 20.52 11.11 5.17
CA GLU A 142 21.57 10.92 6.19
C GLU A 142 21.07 10.08 7.38
N GLN A 143 19.77 10.11 7.66
CA GLN A 143 19.13 9.40 8.77
C GLN A 143 18.61 8.02 8.35
N LEU A 144 17.93 7.94 7.20
CA LEU A 144 17.12 6.77 6.83
C LEU A 144 17.72 5.89 5.74
N MET A 145 18.70 6.37 4.97
CA MET A 145 19.23 5.60 3.84
C MET A 145 20.06 4.41 4.34
N PRO A 146 19.67 3.16 4.05
CA PRO A 146 20.47 2.00 4.45
C PRO A 146 21.80 1.97 3.68
N ARG A 147 22.80 1.29 4.25
CA ARG A 147 24.05 0.99 3.53
C ARG A 147 23.73 0.24 2.23
N SER A 148 24.41 0.62 1.14
CA SER A 148 24.09 0.16 -0.21
C SER A 148 24.01 -1.38 -0.30
N LYS A 149 22.89 -1.88 -0.84
CA LYS A 149 22.67 -3.29 -1.17
C LYS A 149 22.19 -3.36 -2.62
N LYS A 150 22.94 -4.03 -3.51
CA LYS A 150 22.57 -4.15 -4.93
C LYS A 150 21.21 -4.83 -5.16
N ASP A 151 20.88 -5.82 -4.32
CA ASP A 151 19.62 -6.56 -4.42
C ASP A 151 18.42 -5.72 -3.94
N PRO A 152 17.41 -5.44 -4.80
CA PRO A 152 16.28 -4.59 -4.45
C PRO A 152 15.48 -5.10 -3.24
N LYS A 153 15.27 -6.41 -3.10
CA LYS A 153 14.52 -6.97 -1.98
C LYS A 153 15.26 -6.76 -0.65
N LYS A 154 16.56 -7.03 -0.62
CA LYS A 154 17.40 -6.79 0.56
C LYS A 154 17.51 -5.30 0.89
N PHE A 155 17.50 -4.42 -0.12
CA PHE A 155 17.45 -2.98 0.09
C PHE A 155 16.11 -2.55 0.71
N LEU A 156 14.98 -3.02 0.16
CA LEU A 156 13.65 -2.73 0.69
C LEU A 156 13.51 -3.18 2.16
N ASN A 157 13.95 -4.39 2.49
CA ASN A 157 14.03 -4.86 3.88
C ASN A 157 14.83 -3.88 4.76
N ALA A 158 16.04 -3.51 4.32
CA ALA A 158 16.90 -2.62 5.11
C ALA A 158 16.32 -1.21 5.28
N LEU A 159 15.57 -0.72 4.30
CA LEU A 159 14.88 0.55 4.37
C LEU A 159 13.71 0.49 5.37
N ILE A 160 12.94 -0.62 5.36
CA ILE A 160 11.88 -0.89 6.35
C ILE A 160 12.48 -1.01 7.76
N ASP A 161 13.63 -1.67 7.91
CA ASP A 161 14.35 -1.76 9.19
C ASP A 161 14.75 -0.37 9.68
N LYS A 162 15.28 0.49 8.79
CA LYS A 162 15.61 1.88 9.13
C LYS A 162 14.37 2.70 9.52
N PHE A 163 13.25 2.51 8.86
CA PHE A 163 11.99 3.20 9.20
C PHE A 163 11.49 2.79 10.58
N ALA A 164 11.63 1.52 10.95
CA ALA A 164 11.29 1.01 12.28
C ALA A 164 12.08 1.71 13.41
N GLU A 165 13.37 2.00 13.22
CA GLU A 165 14.21 2.74 14.19
C GLU A 165 13.63 4.15 14.49
N TYR A 166 12.92 4.74 13.53
CA TYR A 166 12.28 6.06 13.60
C TYR A 166 10.77 5.99 13.92
N ASN A 167 10.31 4.86 14.46
CA ASN A 167 8.91 4.62 14.82
C ASN A 167 7.95 4.73 13.62
N ILE A 168 8.40 4.38 12.41
CA ILE A 168 7.55 4.30 11.21
C ILE A 168 7.21 2.82 10.97
N LEU A 169 5.93 2.49 11.08
CA LEU A 169 5.40 1.14 10.86
C LEU A 169 5.15 0.93 9.37
N VAL A 170 5.87 -0.01 8.76
CA VAL A 170 5.63 -0.39 7.36
C VAL A 170 4.95 -1.75 7.29
N PHE A 171 3.80 -1.81 6.62
CA PHE A 171 3.10 -3.05 6.33
C PHE A 171 3.08 -3.33 4.83
N GLU A 172 3.06 -4.61 4.49
CA GLU A 172 2.81 -5.06 3.13
C GLU A 172 1.54 -5.91 3.09
N TYR A 173 0.71 -5.73 2.06
CA TYR A 173 -0.39 -6.66 1.78
C TYR A 173 -0.17 -7.38 0.45
N VAL A 174 -0.60 -8.64 0.41
CA VAL A 174 -0.46 -9.52 -0.76
C VAL A 174 -1.85 -9.87 -1.25
N GLU A 175 -2.10 -9.62 -2.53
CA GLU A 175 -3.34 -10.01 -3.18
C GLU A 175 -3.22 -11.39 -3.81
N HIS A 176 -4.20 -12.25 -3.57
CA HIS A 176 -4.24 -13.54 -4.24
C HIS A 176 -4.48 -13.34 -5.75
N PRO A 177 -3.75 -14.03 -6.64
CA PRO A 177 -3.91 -13.86 -8.09
C PRO A 177 -5.34 -14.12 -8.60
N SER A 178 -6.11 -14.95 -7.90
CA SER A 178 -7.49 -15.32 -8.27
C SER A 178 -8.57 -14.34 -7.79
N LEU A 179 -8.21 -13.23 -7.15
CA LEU A 179 -9.19 -12.22 -6.77
C LEU A 179 -9.83 -11.63 -8.03
N LYS A 180 -11.17 -11.64 -8.08
CA LYS A 180 -11.95 -11.08 -9.20
C LYS A 180 -11.65 -9.59 -9.40
N GLU A 181 -11.54 -8.86 -8.29
CA GLU A 181 -11.23 -7.44 -8.27
C GLU A 181 -10.00 -7.24 -7.38
N LYS A 182 -8.98 -6.59 -7.95
CA LYS A 182 -7.76 -6.21 -7.24
C LYS A 182 -7.84 -4.74 -6.86
N THR A 183 -7.11 -4.38 -5.81
CA THR A 183 -6.90 -2.99 -5.41
C THR A 183 -6.28 -2.18 -6.56
N ASN A 184 -6.77 -0.95 -6.71
CA ASN A 184 -6.25 0.03 -7.67
C ASN A 184 -5.31 1.04 -6.99
N ILE A 185 -4.58 0.62 -5.97
CA ILE A 185 -3.61 1.44 -5.21
C ILE A 185 -2.28 0.68 -5.11
N ASP A 186 -1.18 1.40 -4.91
CA ASP A 186 0.16 0.82 -4.74
C ASP A 186 0.69 0.95 -3.31
N GLY A 187 0.27 1.98 -2.60
CA GLY A 187 0.61 2.24 -1.20
C GLY A 187 -0.21 3.41 -0.65
N PHE A 188 -0.11 3.63 0.65
CA PHE A 188 -0.71 4.78 1.32
C PHE A 188 -0.10 5.01 2.70
N PHE A 189 -0.15 6.25 3.15
CA PHE A 189 0.22 6.68 4.49
C PHE A 189 -1.03 6.91 5.36
N LEU A 190 -1.00 6.37 6.58
CA LEU A 190 -1.98 6.61 7.64
C LEU A 190 -1.28 7.29 8.83
N GLN A 191 -1.87 8.40 9.28
CA GLN A 191 -1.36 9.11 10.45
C GLN A 191 -1.43 8.28 11.72
N PRO A 192 -0.47 8.43 12.65
CA PRO A 192 0.65 9.37 12.58
C PRO A 192 1.92 8.80 11.91
N ASN A 193 2.02 7.48 11.72
CA ASN A 193 3.29 6.81 11.43
C ASN A 193 3.18 5.44 10.73
N VAL A 194 2.07 5.15 10.05
CA VAL A 194 1.86 3.87 9.36
C VAL A 194 1.96 4.07 7.85
N ILE A 195 2.80 3.30 7.19
CA ILE A 195 2.88 3.20 5.73
C ILE A 195 2.46 1.78 5.33
N VAL A 196 1.60 1.67 4.33
CA VAL A 196 1.16 0.39 3.78
C VAL A 196 1.54 0.31 2.32
N LEU A 197 2.11 -0.82 1.91
CA LEU A 197 2.51 -1.08 0.53
C LEU A 197 1.80 -2.31 -0.03
N ARG A 198 1.50 -2.26 -1.32
CA ARG A 198 1.10 -3.44 -2.08
C ARG A 198 2.35 -4.23 -2.46
N ARG A 199 2.36 -5.50 -2.09
CA ARG A 199 3.45 -6.42 -2.47
C ARG A 199 3.35 -6.82 -3.93
N ASN A 200 4.41 -6.62 -4.69
CA ASN A 200 4.52 -6.99 -6.10
C ASN A 200 5.92 -7.53 -6.43
N GLN A 201 6.11 -8.85 -6.26
CA GLN A 201 7.42 -9.51 -6.40
C GLN A 201 8.14 -9.25 -7.72
N ASP A 202 7.40 -8.93 -8.79
CA ASP A 202 7.97 -8.65 -10.10
C ASP A 202 8.62 -7.25 -10.18
N TYR A 203 8.35 -6.34 -9.23
CA TYR A 203 8.70 -4.92 -9.33
C TYR A 203 9.16 -4.29 -8.01
N PHE A 204 10.16 -4.88 -7.34
CA PHE A 204 10.73 -4.31 -6.10
C PHE A 204 11.18 -2.85 -6.23
N LYS A 205 11.73 -2.42 -7.38
CA LYS A 205 12.10 -1.01 -7.60
C LYS A 205 10.88 -0.07 -7.53
N ARG A 206 9.69 -0.54 -7.96
CA ARG A 206 8.43 0.21 -7.82
C ARG A 206 8.00 0.26 -6.35
N GLU A 207 8.05 -0.87 -5.63
CA GLU A 207 7.76 -0.89 -4.18
C GLU A 207 8.67 0.05 -3.38
N ILE A 208 9.97 0.08 -3.72
CA ILE A 208 10.95 1.00 -3.10
C ILE A 208 10.59 2.46 -3.39
N PHE A 209 10.21 2.78 -4.63
CA PHE A 209 9.76 4.12 -4.98
C PHE A 209 8.49 4.51 -4.23
N THR A 210 7.48 3.64 -4.19
CA THR A 210 6.25 3.85 -3.43
C THR A 210 6.57 4.08 -1.96
N LEU A 211 7.43 3.27 -1.33
CA LEU A 211 7.83 3.49 0.07
C LEU A 211 8.48 4.86 0.30
N ALA A 212 9.36 5.30 -0.62
CA ALA A 212 9.97 6.62 -0.55
C ALA A 212 8.96 7.75 -0.79
N HIS A 213 7.94 7.51 -1.61
CA HIS A 213 6.84 8.43 -1.87
C HIS A 213 5.93 8.57 -0.63
N GLU A 214 5.51 7.45 -0.02
CA GLU A 214 4.74 7.46 1.22
C GLU A 214 5.52 8.05 2.40
N LEU A 215 6.85 7.92 2.43
CA LEU A 215 7.69 8.66 3.37
C LEU A 215 7.52 10.17 3.18
N GLY A 216 7.35 10.66 1.95
CA GLY A 216 7.03 12.06 1.67
C GLY A 216 5.71 12.49 2.30
N HIS A 217 4.65 11.68 2.14
CA HIS A 217 3.35 11.91 2.80
C HIS A 217 3.45 11.90 4.31
N TYR A 218 4.21 10.95 4.86
CA TYR A 218 4.53 10.93 6.28
C TYR A 218 5.20 12.24 6.69
N LEU A 219 6.26 12.70 6.01
CA LEU A 219 6.98 13.94 6.34
C LEU A 219 6.07 15.17 6.29
N LEU A 220 5.14 15.25 5.35
CA LEU A 220 4.15 16.33 5.27
C LEU A 220 2.96 16.17 6.22
N ASN A 221 2.83 14.99 6.86
CA ASN A 221 1.67 14.58 7.64
C ASN A 221 0.35 14.76 6.86
N GLN A 222 0.34 14.38 5.58
CA GLN A 222 -0.82 14.47 4.69
C GLN A 222 -1.21 13.09 4.22
N GLU A 223 -2.40 12.62 4.60
CA GLU A 223 -2.92 11.34 4.13
C GLU A 223 -3.43 11.48 2.69
N GLU A 224 -2.92 10.61 1.83
CA GLU A 224 -3.37 10.42 0.46
C GLU A 224 -3.43 8.91 0.16
N ILE A 225 -4.36 8.51 -0.71
CA ILE A 225 -4.48 7.13 -1.16
C ILE A 225 -4.53 7.18 -2.68
N GLU A 226 -3.42 6.82 -3.32
CA GLU A 226 -3.28 6.94 -4.77
C GLU A 226 -2.60 5.72 -5.39
N SER A 227 -2.74 5.64 -6.71
CA SER A 227 -2.00 4.70 -7.54
C SER A 227 -0.75 5.37 -8.11
N MET A 228 0.33 4.60 -8.26
CA MET A 228 1.54 5.05 -8.92
C MET A 228 1.35 5.02 -10.43
N ASP A 229 0.93 6.15 -11.01
CA ASP A 229 0.82 6.33 -12.45
C ASP A 229 1.94 7.23 -13.00
N TYR A 230 2.94 6.60 -13.62
CA TYR A 230 4.06 7.30 -14.24
C TYR A 230 3.65 8.20 -15.43
N ASP A 231 2.57 7.89 -16.16
CA ASP A 231 2.09 8.75 -17.26
C ASP A 231 1.47 10.03 -16.69
N GLN A 232 0.62 9.88 -15.67
CA GLN A 232 0.07 11.02 -14.94
C GLN A 232 1.19 11.86 -14.29
N MET A 233 2.23 11.21 -13.77
CA MET A 233 3.40 11.93 -13.25
C MET A 233 4.14 12.67 -14.36
N ALA A 234 4.32 12.09 -15.53
CA ALA A 234 5.09 12.68 -16.62
C ALA A 234 4.37 13.87 -17.29
N PHE A 235 3.06 13.75 -17.53
CA PHE A 235 2.30 14.71 -18.35
C PHE A 235 1.02 15.22 -17.69
N GLY A 236 0.57 14.61 -16.60
CA GLY A 236 -0.69 14.94 -15.94
C GLY A 236 -0.61 16.14 -15.02
N LYS A 237 -1.79 16.71 -14.71
CA LYS A 237 -1.95 17.65 -13.60
C LYS A 237 -1.99 16.86 -12.31
N ILE A 238 -0.90 16.92 -11.55
CA ILE A 238 -0.82 16.38 -10.19
C ILE A 238 -0.98 17.51 -9.17
N ASN A 239 -1.54 17.20 -8.01
CA ASN A 239 -1.67 18.18 -6.95
C ASN A 239 -0.27 18.55 -6.38
N LYS A 240 -0.18 19.64 -5.62
CA LYS A 240 1.12 20.13 -5.10
C LYS A 240 1.78 19.15 -4.13
N VAL A 241 1.01 18.43 -3.33
CA VAL A 241 1.50 17.43 -2.37
C VAL A 241 2.10 16.25 -3.14
N GLU A 242 1.38 15.70 -4.11
CA GLU A 242 1.87 14.63 -4.99
C GLU A 242 3.13 15.03 -5.75
N ALA A 243 3.15 16.25 -6.29
CA ALA A 243 4.34 16.76 -6.96
C ALA A 243 5.54 16.81 -6.02
N TRP A 244 5.32 17.25 -4.77
CA TRP A 244 6.35 17.31 -3.74
C TRP A 244 6.82 15.90 -3.35
N CYS A 245 5.92 14.97 -3.04
CA CYS A 245 6.22 13.59 -2.65
C CYS A 245 6.97 12.85 -3.77
N ASN A 246 6.56 13.01 -5.03
CA ASN A 246 7.25 12.42 -6.18
C ASN A 246 8.68 12.97 -6.36
N ASN A 247 8.86 14.29 -6.24
CA ASN A 247 10.18 14.91 -6.34
C ASN A 247 11.07 14.50 -5.16
N PHE A 248 10.51 14.44 -3.95
CA PHE A 248 11.19 13.98 -2.75
C PHE A 248 11.63 12.53 -2.91
N ALA A 249 10.74 11.61 -3.29
CA ALA A 249 11.05 10.19 -3.46
C ALA A 249 12.16 9.97 -4.50
N PHE A 250 12.08 10.68 -5.63
CA PHE A 250 13.08 10.60 -6.67
C PHE A 250 14.45 11.06 -6.17
N ALA A 251 14.54 12.25 -5.55
CA ALA A 251 15.78 12.77 -4.99
C ALA A 251 16.31 11.90 -3.84
N PHE A 252 15.40 11.40 -2.99
CA PHE A 252 15.70 10.52 -1.87
C PHE A 252 16.29 9.20 -2.33
N LEU A 253 15.98 8.69 -3.52
CA LEU A 253 16.59 7.47 -4.06
C LEU A 253 17.82 7.78 -4.94
N ALA A 254 17.77 8.81 -5.79
CA ALA A 254 18.85 9.20 -6.67
C ALA A 254 20.11 9.63 -5.91
N GLY A 255 19.95 10.43 -4.85
CA GLY A 255 21.05 10.92 -4.02
C GLY A 255 22.20 11.51 -4.85
N PRO A 256 23.45 11.01 -4.71
CA PRO A 256 24.60 11.50 -5.48
C PRO A 256 24.48 11.40 -7.01
N GLN A 257 23.55 10.59 -7.53
CA GLN A 257 23.32 10.47 -8.97
C GLN A 257 22.39 11.57 -9.53
N LEU A 258 21.73 12.35 -8.67
CA LEU A 258 20.83 13.42 -9.10
C LEU A 258 21.54 14.48 -9.96
N PRO A 259 22.72 15.02 -9.56
CA PRO A 259 23.46 15.96 -10.41
C PRO A 259 23.97 15.34 -11.72
N VAL A 260 24.18 14.02 -11.76
CA VAL A 260 24.58 13.30 -12.97
C VAL A 260 23.41 13.27 -13.97
N LEU A 261 22.21 12.93 -13.50
CA LEU A 261 20.97 13.00 -14.29
C LEU A 261 20.69 14.42 -14.80
N ASP A 262 20.92 15.43 -13.95
CA ASP A 262 20.75 16.84 -14.32
C ASP A 262 21.76 17.33 -15.36
N LYS A 263 22.87 16.61 -15.57
CA LYS A 263 23.86 16.90 -16.61
C LYS A 263 23.72 16.05 -17.88
N LEU A 264 22.84 15.04 -17.89
CA LEU A 264 22.61 14.22 -19.09
C LEU A 264 22.18 15.09 -20.29
N PRO A 265 22.69 14.83 -21.50
CA PRO A 265 22.21 15.49 -22.70
C PRO A 265 20.75 15.09 -22.98
N ASN A 266 20.09 15.82 -23.87
CA ASN A 266 18.74 15.47 -24.33
C ASN A 266 18.72 14.04 -24.86
N VAL A 267 17.75 13.26 -24.42
CA VAL A 267 17.55 11.87 -24.82
C VAL A 267 16.95 11.86 -26.21
N THR A 268 17.67 11.28 -27.17
CA THR A 268 17.28 11.25 -28.59
C THR A 268 17.62 9.89 -29.21
N LEU A 269 17.16 9.65 -30.43
CA LEU A 269 17.60 8.49 -31.21
C LEU A 269 19.13 8.52 -31.48
N ARG A 270 19.74 9.71 -31.61
CA ARG A 270 21.15 9.87 -32.02
C ARG A 270 22.15 9.45 -30.96
N ASN A 271 21.76 9.49 -29.68
CA ASN A 271 22.58 9.06 -28.55
C ASN A 271 22.06 7.77 -27.93
N ASP A 272 21.39 6.92 -28.71
CA ASP A 272 20.84 5.64 -28.26
C ASP A 272 20.00 5.78 -26.97
N TYR A 273 19.25 6.90 -26.90
CA TYR A 273 18.43 7.25 -25.76
C TYR A 273 19.19 7.34 -24.41
N ASN A 274 20.50 7.54 -24.42
CA ASN A 274 21.38 7.43 -23.25
C ASN A 274 21.13 6.15 -22.44
N PHE A 275 20.82 5.05 -23.13
CA PHE A 275 20.34 3.83 -22.48
C PHE A 275 21.35 3.28 -21.46
N ASN A 276 22.64 3.27 -21.81
CA ASN A 276 23.70 2.76 -20.94
C ASN A 276 23.87 3.61 -19.67
N GLU A 277 23.80 4.92 -19.78
CA GLU A 277 23.88 5.85 -18.64
C GLU A 277 22.66 5.69 -17.73
N ILE A 278 21.46 5.66 -18.31
CA ILE A 278 20.21 5.48 -17.54
C ILE A 278 20.20 4.13 -16.84
N LYS A 279 20.63 3.06 -17.53
CA LYS A 279 20.75 1.72 -16.96
C LYS A 279 21.77 1.69 -15.82
N THR A 280 22.94 2.30 -16.01
CA THR A 280 23.97 2.40 -14.97
C THR A 280 23.45 3.11 -13.74
N ILE A 281 22.73 4.22 -13.90
CA ILE A 281 22.11 4.95 -12.78
C ILE A 281 21.01 4.10 -12.13
N SER A 282 20.20 3.40 -12.92
CA SER A 282 19.18 2.48 -12.39
C SER A 282 19.79 1.33 -11.59
N ASP A 283 20.99 0.85 -11.94
CA ASP A 283 21.69 -0.25 -11.24
C ASP A 283 22.46 0.24 -10.01
N GLN A 284 22.98 1.47 -10.03
CA GLN A 284 23.62 2.12 -8.89
C GLN A 284 22.62 2.65 -7.87
N THR A 285 21.39 2.89 -8.30
CA THR A 285 20.27 3.30 -7.46
C THR A 285 19.22 2.19 -7.40
N HIS A 286 18.10 2.45 -6.73
CA HIS A 286 16.93 1.57 -6.78
C HIS A 286 15.79 2.17 -7.61
N LEU A 287 16.07 3.22 -8.40
CA LEU A 287 15.10 3.80 -9.31
C LEU A 287 14.89 2.86 -10.49
N CYS A 288 13.63 2.58 -10.82
CA CYS A 288 13.32 1.91 -12.08
C CYS A 288 13.58 2.86 -13.26
N PHE A 289 13.78 2.28 -14.43
CA PHE A 289 14.00 3.04 -15.64
C PHE A 289 12.86 4.00 -15.96
N THR A 290 11.61 3.58 -15.78
CA THR A 290 10.43 4.42 -15.96
C THR A 290 10.47 5.66 -15.05
N ALA A 291 10.85 5.51 -13.77
CA ALA A 291 10.99 6.64 -12.86
C ALA A 291 12.05 7.65 -13.34
N ILE A 292 13.19 7.15 -13.83
CA ILE A 292 14.26 8.00 -14.40
C ILE A 292 13.74 8.74 -15.65
N LEU A 293 13.05 8.03 -16.55
CA LEU A 293 12.47 8.66 -17.73
C LEU A 293 11.43 9.72 -17.37
N THR A 294 10.53 9.45 -16.43
CA THR A 294 9.54 10.42 -15.94
C THR A 294 10.22 11.67 -15.41
N TYR A 295 11.32 11.53 -14.66
CA TYR A 295 12.11 12.67 -14.20
C TYR A 295 12.72 13.46 -15.36
N LEU A 296 13.32 12.79 -16.34
CA LEU A 296 13.94 13.44 -17.50
C LEU A 296 12.91 14.15 -18.40
N VAL A 297 11.69 13.61 -18.53
CA VAL A 297 10.56 14.28 -19.18
C VAL A 297 10.23 15.59 -18.47
N LYS A 298 10.09 15.56 -17.13
CA LYS A 298 9.83 16.78 -16.34
C LYS A 298 10.93 17.83 -16.46
N LYS A 299 12.16 17.41 -16.72
CA LYS A 299 13.31 18.30 -16.98
C LYS A 299 13.38 18.79 -18.43
N GLY A 300 12.44 18.41 -19.30
CA GLY A 300 12.44 18.78 -20.72
C GLY A 300 13.53 18.09 -21.55
N LYS A 301 14.15 17.03 -21.02
CA LYS A 301 15.25 16.30 -21.69
C LYS A 301 14.78 15.13 -22.54
N VAL A 302 13.56 14.67 -22.33
CA VAL A 302 12.92 13.58 -23.08
C VAL A 302 11.60 14.11 -23.64
N SER A 303 11.35 13.92 -24.94
CA SER A 303 10.06 14.28 -25.54
C SER A 303 8.99 13.24 -25.21
N GLY A 304 7.71 13.64 -25.26
CA GLY A 304 6.59 12.73 -25.00
C GLY A 304 6.57 11.51 -25.92
N ALA A 305 6.92 11.68 -27.20
CA ALA A 305 7.00 10.59 -28.16
C ALA A 305 8.11 9.57 -27.82
N ILE A 306 9.29 10.06 -27.40
CA ILE A 306 10.40 9.20 -26.99
C ILE A 306 10.04 8.45 -25.70
N TYR A 307 9.46 9.14 -24.73
CA TYR A 307 8.99 8.53 -23.49
C TYR A 307 7.99 7.40 -23.75
N ALA A 308 6.95 7.66 -24.56
CA ALA A 308 5.92 6.66 -24.88
C ALA A 308 6.51 5.43 -25.57
N LYS A 309 7.42 5.63 -26.54
CA LYS A 309 8.14 4.55 -27.20
C LYS A 309 8.94 3.71 -26.20
N MET A 310 9.82 4.35 -25.42
CA MET A 310 10.71 3.64 -24.50
C MET A 310 9.92 2.89 -23.43
N ARG A 311 8.80 3.45 -22.96
CA ARG A 311 7.91 2.75 -22.02
C ARG A 311 7.27 1.51 -22.65
N SER A 312 6.74 1.64 -23.87
CA SER A 312 6.16 0.51 -24.61
C SER A 312 7.18 -0.60 -24.83
N ASP A 313 8.41 -0.26 -25.22
CA ASP A 313 9.50 -1.21 -25.44
C ASP A 313 9.80 -2.01 -24.14
N GLN A 314 9.79 -1.34 -22.98
CA GLN A 314 9.99 -1.99 -21.68
C GLN A 314 8.83 -2.88 -21.26
N GLU A 315 7.59 -2.44 -21.46
CA GLU A 315 6.40 -3.23 -21.14
C GLU A 315 6.37 -4.50 -21.99
N GLU A 316 6.76 -4.42 -23.26
CA GLU A 316 6.88 -5.58 -24.15
C GLU A 316 8.00 -6.54 -23.70
N GLU A 317 9.17 -6.02 -23.33
CA GLU A 317 10.28 -6.85 -22.83
C GLU A 317 9.89 -7.58 -21.54
N LEU A 318 9.22 -6.89 -20.62
CA LEU A 318 8.70 -7.48 -19.38
C LEU A 318 7.66 -8.56 -19.66
N ARG A 319 6.76 -8.32 -20.63
CA ARG A 319 5.76 -9.32 -21.05
C ARG A 319 6.43 -10.58 -21.59
N LYS A 320 7.41 -10.43 -22.48
CA LYS A 320 8.18 -11.56 -23.04
C LYS A 320 8.86 -12.38 -21.95
N ARG A 321 9.56 -11.73 -21.02
CA ARG A 321 10.21 -12.42 -19.87
C ARG A 321 9.21 -13.19 -19.02
N LYS A 322 8.02 -12.63 -18.76
CA LYS A 322 6.97 -13.33 -17.99
C LYS A 322 6.41 -14.55 -18.72
N GLU A 323 6.25 -14.46 -20.04
CA GLU A 323 5.81 -15.59 -20.85
C GLU A 323 6.87 -16.70 -20.90
N GLU A 324 8.15 -16.35 -21.00
CA GLU A 324 9.26 -17.29 -20.93
C GLU A 324 9.33 -18.00 -19.57
N ASP A 325 9.23 -17.24 -18.47
CA ASP A 325 9.19 -17.79 -17.12
C ASP A 325 7.99 -18.72 -16.91
N LYS A 326 6.83 -18.37 -17.49
CA LYS A 326 5.64 -19.21 -17.44
C LYS A 326 5.85 -20.53 -18.20
N LYS A 327 6.36 -20.47 -19.42
CA LYS A 327 6.70 -21.66 -20.23
C LYS A 327 7.70 -22.56 -19.51
N LYS A 328 8.74 -21.96 -18.92
CA LYS A 328 9.75 -22.70 -18.14
C LYS A 328 9.12 -23.42 -16.95
N ARG A 329 8.20 -22.78 -16.22
CA ARG A 329 7.48 -23.40 -15.10
C ARG A 329 6.53 -24.50 -15.55
N GLU A 330 5.89 -24.37 -16.72
CA GLU A 330 5.03 -25.41 -17.30
C GLU A 330 5.87 -26.65 -17.68
N LEU A 331 7.01 -26.45 -18.33
CA LEU A 331 7.96 -27.53 -18.62
C LEU A 331 8.49 -28.21 -17.35
N GLU A 332 8.84 -27.45 -16.32
CA GLU A 332 9.27 -28.00 -15.03
C GLU A 332 8.18 -28.85 -14.34
N LYS A 333 6.90 -28.47 -14.49
CA LYS A 333 5.76 -29.28 -14.02
C LYS A 333 5.61 -30.58 -14.79
N GLU A 334 5.74 -30.54 -16.12
CA GLU A 334 5.69 -31.73 -16.98
C GLU A 334 6.84 -32.70 -16.65
N MET A 335 8.00 -32.17 -16.25
CA MET A 335 9.15 -32.94 -15.76
C MET A 335 9.00 -33.47 -14.32
N GLY A 336 7.83 -33.31 -13.68
CA GLY A 336 7.55 -33.81 -12.34
C GLY A 336 8.27 -33.04 -11.21
N LYS A 337 8.88 -31.89 -11.48
CA LYS A 337 9.43 -31.02 -10.43
C LYS A 337 8.31 -30.27 -9.75
N ALA A 338 8.33 -30.23 -8.42
CA ALA A 338 7.37 -29.48 -7.63
C ALA A 338 7.49 -27.98 -7.94
N SER A 339 6.64 -27.47 -8.83
CA SER A 339 6.48 -26.03 -9.09
C SER A 339 5.75 -25.42 -7.90
N ILE A 340 6.47 -25.14 -6.81
CA ILE A 340 5.93 -24.35 -5.70
C ILE A 340 6.10 -22.89 -6.07
N ALA A 341 5.17 -22.36 -6.87
CA ALA A 341 4.98 -20.92 -6.93
C ALA A 341 4.44 -20.49 -5.55
N SER A 342 5.35 -20.23 -4.61
CA SER A 342 4.97 -19.75 -3.29
C SER A 342 4.39 -18.36 -3.44
N LEU A 343 3.19 -18.15 -2.90
CA LEU A 343 2.62 -16.81 -2.79
C LEU A 343 3.63 -15.87 -2.12
N ALA A 344 3.65 -14.62 -2.59
CA ALA A 344 4.47 -13.58 -1.99
C ALA A 344 4.20 -13.51 -0.49
N LYS A 345 5.26 -13.33 0.28
CA LYS A 345 5.16 -13.10 1.73
C LYS A 345 5.45 -11.63 2.01
N PRO A 346 4.62 -10.98 2.84
CA PRO A 346 4.89 -9.62 3.27
C PRO A 346 6.16 -9.59 4.13
N ILE A 347 6.94 -8.52 3.98
CA ILE A 347 8.01 -8.15 4.89
C ILE A 347 7.34 -7.68 6.18
N LYS A 348 7.73 -8.28 7.31
CA LYS A 348 7.26 -7.85 8.62
C LYS A 348 8.20 -6.77 9.14
N SER A 349 7.65 -5.58 9.41
CA SER A 349 8.42 -4.53 10.10
C SER A 349 8.90 -5.04 11.46
N PRO A 350 10.19 -4.85 11.82
CA PRO A 350 10.71 -5.21 13.14
C PRO A 350 9.94 -4.54 14.30
N LEU A 351 9.49 -3.30 14.09
CA LEU A 351 8.70 -2.56 15.08
C LEU A 351 7.34 -3.22 15.34
N PHE A 352 6.68 -3.70 14.29
CA PHE A 352 5.45 -4.46 14.44
C PHE A 352 5.67 -5.76 15.22
N VAL A 353 6.71 -6.52 14.86
CA VAL A 353 7.03 -7.80 15.53
C VAL A 353 7.34 -7.58 17.01
N SER A 354 8.20 -6.63 17.34
CA SER A 354 8.57 -6.30 18.72
C SER A 354 7.40 -5.78 19.55
N THR A 355 6.49 -4.99 18.96
CA THR A 355 5.28 -4.54 19.65
C THR A 355 4.39 -5.71 20.06
N ILE A 356 4.15 -6.66 19.15
CA ILE A 356 3.34 -7.85 19.43
C ILE A 356 4.03 -8.79 20.43
N GLN A 357 5.36 -8.97 20.31
CA GLN A 357 6.12 -9.78 21.26
C GLN A 357 6.05 -9.21 22.68
N SER A 358 6.24 -7.90 22.84
CA SER A 358 6.21 -7.26 24.16
C SER A 358 4.82 -7.36 24.78
N ALA A 359 3.77 -7.08 24.01
CA ALA A 359 2.38 -7.26 24.46
C ALA A 359 2.09 -8.69 24.92
N PHE A 360 2.71 -9.70 24.30
CA PHE A 360 2.60 -11.08 24.75
C PHE A 360 3.37 -11.34 26.04
N PHE A 361 4.62 -10.86 26.15
CA PHE A 361 5.43 -11.03 27.36
C PHE A 361 4.84 -10.29 28.57
N ASP A 362 4.18 -9.17 28.35
CA ASP A 362 3.49 -8.38 29.38
C ASP A 362 2.10 -8.94 29.71
N GLY A 363 1.67 -10.03 29.05
CA GLY A 363 0.39 -10.70 29.29
C GLY A 363 -0.84 -9.94 28.79
N VAL A 364 -0.65 -8.91 27.94
CA VAL A 364 -1.73 -8.14 27.32
C VAL A 364 -2.51 -8.98 26.30
N ILE A 365 -1.79 -9.85 25.58
CA ILE A 365 -2.38 -10.79 24.62
C ILE A 365 -1.95 -12.22 24.90
N ASN A 366 -2.80 -13.18 24.50
CA ASN A 366 -2.49 -14.60 24.62
C ASN A 366 -1.81 -15.18 23.36
N GLU A 367 -1.40 -16.45 23.43
CA GLU A 367 -0.74 -17.16 22.34
C GLU A 367 -1.58 -17.18 21.04
N TYR A 368 -2.90 -17.37 21.18
CA TYR A 368 -3.80 -17.41 20.03
C TYR A 368 -3.83 -16.07 19.29
N GLU A 369 -3.91 -14.97 20.03
CA GLU A 369 -3.91 -13.61 19.49
C GLU A 369 -2.58 -13.26 18.83
N LEU A 370 -1.45 -13.64 19.44
CA LEU A 370 -0.13 -13.46 18.84
C LEU A 370 -0.01 -14.25 17.53
N CYS A 371 -0.38 -15.54 17.53
CA CYS A 371 -0.30 -16.39 16.34
C CYS A 371 -1.18 -15.85 15.21
N LYS A 372 -2.40 -15.43 15.54
CA LYS A 372 -3.34 -14.83 14.57
C LYS A 372 -2.78 -13.54 13.98
N THR A 373 -2.26 -12.64 14.81
CA THR A 373 -1.78 -11.31 14.39
C THR A 373 -0.51 -11.39 13.56
N LEU A 374 0.43 -12.26 13.92
CA LEU A 374 1.66 -12.49 13.16
C LEU A 374 1.50 -13.51 12.03
N ASN A 375 0.30 -14.07 11.83
CA ASN A 375 0.02 -15.14 10.88
C ASN A 375 1.01 -16.31 11.00
N LEU A 376 1.19 -16.81 12.23
CA LEU A 376 2.07 -17.90 12.59
C LEU A 376 1.27 -19.17 12.88
N LYS A 377 1.88 -20.33 12.61
CA LYS A 377 1.41 -21.58 13.18
C LYS A 377 1.92 -21.71 14.63
N PRO A 378 1.18 -22.34 15.55
CA PRO A 378 1.60 -22.50 16.95
C PRO A 378 3.00 -23.12 17.09
N ASN A 379 3.34 -24.09 16.26
CA ASN A 379 4.66 -24.74 16.26
C ASN A 379 5.83 -23.84 15.76
N GLN A 380 5.55 -22.62 15.30
CA GLN A 380 6.57 -21.64 14.91
C GLN A 380 6.86 -20.63 16.02
N LEU A 381 6.08 -20.64 17.10
CA LEU A 381 6.12 -19.64 18.16
C LEU A 381 7.50 -19.51 18.81
N GLU A 382 8.12 -20.64 19.19
CA GLU A 382 9.44 -20.63 19.84
C GLU A 382 10.51 -19.92 19.01
N LYS A 383 10.45 -20.03 17.68
CA LYS A 383 11.43 -19.38 16.79
C LYS A 383 11.25 -17.86 16.78
N TYR A 384 10.03 -17.38 17.03
CA TYR A 384 9.70 -15.97 17.03
C TYR A 384 9.86 -15.33 18.40
N LEU A 385 9.87 -16.08 19.50
CA LEU A 385 10.03 -15.52 20.86
C LEU A 385 11.48 -15.54 21.37
N ARG A 386 12.42 -16.07 20.59
CA ARG A 386 13.86 -16.15 20.94
C ARG A 386 14.67 -14.97 20.44
#